data_AF-A0A6J2S5V6-F1
#
_entry.id   AF-A0A6J2S5V6-F1
#
_cell.length_a   1.000
_cell.length_b   1.000
_cell.length_c   1.000
_cell.angle_alpha   90.00
_cell.angle_beta   90.00
_cell.angle_gamma   90.00
#
_symmetry.space_group_name_H-M   'P 1'
#
loop_
_entity.id
_entity.type
_entity.pdbx_description
1 polymer ?
#
loop_
_entity_poly.entity_id
_entity_poly.type
_entity_poly.pdbx_seq_one_letter_code
_entity_poly.pdbx_strand_id
1 'polypeptide(L)'
;MDDALLELINTCDGRYCRITSAAADELHALLEMVDFMLAENGVTGYTDTMLTEAQERNTEDSAMKMLKQKVREVEEKEQAFKQLIQQQEQRRAKEMEELKAKHAEQRKKETAEKKQHETKRESLEEAVTSHRAMLQLQMSATDDVHTEKMSVMLLGLSGSGKSSALNLILERAGNRYSTDESSQEPPQPTLFCERKEVFAAGRQLLLVDTPELWDEEGAEHLELVKDSLALSLPGPHVFLLVLQLGRFIQGECEMLVHLQKIFGRNFAEHAMVLFVRFDGNQHRPQRINDYVAGAHATLQDLIRKCGSRYHELNVTKSQNALSYPQVKDLLSGINKLVASHGGRSYSVKRFSLQELQERKKVIRKRKDGALERDCLLRDA
;
A
#
# COMPACT_ATOMS: atom_id res chain seq x y z
N MET A 1 -0.53 77.95 -62.66
CA MET A 1 0.15 78.13 -61.37
C MET A 1 -0.06 76.82 -60.64
N ASP A 2 1.01 76.18 -60.15
CA ASP A 2 0.95 74.88 -59.46
C ASP A 2 0.30 75.06 -58.08
N ASP A 3 -0.49 74.11 -57.57
CA ASP A 3 -1.20 74.24 -56.29
C ASP A 3 -0.22 74.42 -55.12
N ALA A 4 0.95 73.78 -55.21
CA ALA A 4 2.04 73.94 -54.26
C ALA A 4 2.63 75.37 -54.27
N LEU A 5 2.62 76.05 -55.42
CA LEU A 5 3.10 77.42 -55.53
C LEU A 5 2.11 78.41 -54.90
N LEU A 6 0.80 78.16 -55.04
CA LEU A 6 -0.24 78.95 -54.37
C LEU A 6 -0.19 78.77 -52.84
N GLU A 7 0.03 77.56 -52.36
CA GLU A 7 0.18 77.29 -50.92
C GLU A 7 1.40 78.01 -50.33
N LEU A 8 2.52 78.03 -51.06
CA LEU A 8 3.71 78.78 -50.66
C LEU A 8 3.47 80.29 -50.63
N ILE A 9 2.83 80.84 -51.66
CA ILE A 9 2.48 82.27 -51.71
C ILE A 9 1.55 82.64 -50.55
N ASN A 10 0.57 81.78 -50.22
CA ASN A 10 -0.32 81.98 -49.08
C ASN A 10 0.40 81.88 -47.74
N THR A 11 1.37 80.98 -47.60
CA THR A 11 2.22 80.88 -46.40
C THR A 11 3.07 82.14 -46.19
N CYS A 12 3.37 82.86 -47.27
CA CYS A 12 4.03 84.17 -47.24
C CYS A 12 3.04 85.35 -47.17
N ASP A 13 1.78 85.13 -46.79
CA ASP A 13 0.70 86.15 -46.73
C ASP A 13 0.43 86.87 -48.06
N GLY A 14 0.61 86.18 -49.18
CA GLY A 14 0.41 86.75 -50.52
C GLY A 14 1.55 87.64 -51.01
N ARG A 15 2.66 87.75 -50.26
CA ARG A 15 3.84 88.52 -50.64
C ARG A 15 4.67 87.76 -51.68
N TYR A 16 4.55 88.16 -52.94
CA TYR A 16 5.42 87.66 -54.01
C TYR A 16 5.81 88.81 -54.95
N CYS A 17 7.01 88.72 -55.51
CA CYS A 17 7.47 89.63 -56.56
C CYS A 17 7.88 88.81 -57.78
N ARG A 18 7.42 89.23 -58.97
CA ARG A 18 7.76 88.59 -60.24
C ARG A 18 8.70 89.50 -61.00
N ILE A 19 9.94 89.06 -61.20
CA ILE A 19 10.95 89.82 -61.94
C ILE A 19 11.15 89.14 -63.29
N THR A 20 10.90 89.84 -64.39
CA THR A 20 10.97 89.22 -65.74
C THR A 20 11.94 89.87 -66.72
N SER A 21 12.44 91.07 -66.45
CA SER A 21 13.57 91.72 -67.14
C SER A 21 13.92 93.00 -66.38
N ALA A 22 15.17 93.47 -66.46
CA ALA A 22 15.75 94.54 -65.63
C ALA A 22 15.12 95.94 -65.82
N ALA A 23 13.85 96.10 -65.45
CA ALA A 23 13.20 97.38 -65.22
C ALA A 23 13.45 97.78 -63.76
N ALA A 24 13.93 99.01 -63.54
CA ALA A 24 14.25 99.52 -62.20
C ALA A 24 13.05 99.51 -61.25
N ASP A 25 11.82 99.59 -61.79
CA ASP A 25 10.58 99.66 -61.02
C ASP A 25 10.22 98.33 -60.33
N GLU A 26 10.51 97.17 -60.94
CA GLU A 26 10.26 95.84 -60.34
C GLU A 26 11.18 95.59 -59.14
N LEU A 27 12.44 96.04 -59.24
CA LEU A 27 13.42 95.95 -58.15
C LEU A 27 13.08 96.91 -57.00
N HIS A 28 12.52 98.08 -57.31
CA HIS A 28 12.10 99.03 -56.31
C HIS A 28 10.92 98.51 -55.49
N ALA A 29 9.93 97.89 -56.14
CA ALA A 29 8.81 97.25 -55.45
C ALA A 29 9.25 96.08 -54.54
N LEU A 30 10.30 95.34 -54.93
CA LEU A 30 10.89 94.31 -54.06
C LEU A 30 11.55 94.94 -52.83
N LEU A 31 12.32 96.01 -53.01
CA LEU A 31 13.00 96.70 -51.92
C LEU A 31 12.00 97.33 -50.93
N GLU A 32 10.93 97.96 -51.42
CA GLU A 32 9.85 98.47 -50.56
C GLU A 32 9.17 97.34 -49.77
N MET A 33 8.93 96.18 -50.39
CA MET A 33 8.35 95.03 -49.71
C MET A 33 9.28 94.48 -48.63
N VAL A 34 10.59 94.45 -48.88
CA VAL A 34 11.60 94.05 -47.89
C VAL A 34 11.68 95.06 -46.75
N ASP A 35 11.69 96.35 -47.03
CA ASP A 35 11.73 97.40 -46.01
C ASP A 35 10.46 97.41 -45.15
N PHE A 36 9.29 97.19 -45.75
CA PHE A 36 8.04 97.01 -45.02
C PHE A 36 8.09 95.79 -44.10
N MET A 37 8.60 94.65 -44.58
CA MET A 37 8.77 93.45 -43.77
C MET A 37 9.74 93.63 -42.59
N LEU A 38 10.80 94.40 -42.79
CA LEU A 38 11.77 94.72 -41.74
C LEU A 38 11.21 95.73 -40.71
N ALA A 39 10.34 96.64 -41.14
CA ALA A 39 9.66 97.56 -40.24
C ALA A 39 8.61 96.86 -39.36
N GLU A 40 7.86 95.92 -39.94
CA GLU A 40 6.77 95.21 -39.26
C GLU A 40 7.28 94.16 -38.26
N ASN A 41 8.36 93.45 -38.60
CA ASN A 41 8.94 92.40 -37.75
C ASN A 41 10.02 92.91 -36.77
N GLY A 42 10.29 94.22 -36.79
CA GLY A 42 11.44 94.82 -36.10
C GLY A 42 12.75 94.57 -36.86
N VAL A 43 13.69 95.52 -36.77
CA VAL A 43 14.94 95.60 -37.57
C VAL A 43 15.91 94.41 -37.36
N THR A 44 15.53 93.39 -36.60
CA THR A 44 16.33 92.18 -36.37
C THR A 44 16.00 91.13 -37.42
N GLY A 45 16.93 90.88 -38.33
CA GLY A 45 16.85 89.76 -39.26
C GLY A 45 16.91 88.40 -38.55
N TYR A 46 16.86 87.31 -39.34
CA TYR A 46 16.96 85.94 -38.81
C TYR A 46 18.25 85.77 -38.00
N THR A 47 18.14 85.46 -36.71
CA THR A 47 19.29 85.31 -35.82
C THR A 47 19.73 83.86 -35.73
N ASP A 48 21.01 83.63 -35.44
CA ASP A 48 21.57 82.29 -35.22
C ASP A 48 20.84 81.53 -34.09
N THR A 49 20.32 82.28 -33.11
CA THR A 49 19.44 81.77 -32.03
C THR A 49 18.10 81.24 -32.56
N MET A 50 17.47 81.91 -33.52
CA MET A 50 16.22 81.44 -34.13
C MET A 50 16.46 80.18 -34.99
N LEU A 51 17.62 80.08 -35.64
CA LEU A 51 18.00 78.89 -36.40
C LEU A 51 18.26 77.69 -35.49
N THR A 52 18.98 77.87 -34.39
CA THR A 52 19.25 76.82 -33.41
C THR A 52 17.97 76.34 -32.73
N GLU A 53 17.09 77.23 -32.29
CA GLU A 53 15.78 76.85 -31.75
C GLU A 53 14.91 76.07 -32.76
N ALA A 54 14.93 76.44 -34.04
CA ALA A 54 14.19 75.71 -35.08
C ALA A 54 14.79 74.32 -35.35
N GLN A 55 16.11 74.17 -35.25
CA GLN A 55 16.78 72.86 -35.34
C GLN A 55 16.44 71.98 -34.13
N GLU A 56 16.45 72.53 -32.92
CA GLU A 56 16.07 71.83 -31.69
C GLU A 56 14.63 71.32 -31.76
N ARG A 57 13.66 72.18 -32.12
CA ARG A 57 12.26 71.79 -32.30
C ARG A 57 12.08 70.67 -33.33
N ASN A 58 12.81 70.73 -34.45
CA ASN A 58 12.80 69.65 -35.44
C ASN A 58 13.35 68.32 -34.88
N THR A 59 14.40 68.38 -34.05
CA THR A 59 14.92 67.16 -33.40
C THR A 59 13.99 66.61 -32.33
N GLU A 60 13.31 67.49 -31.57
CA GLU A 60 12.31 67.12 -30.58
C GLU A 60 11.07 66.48 -31.23
N ASP A 61 10.59 67.04 -32.34
CA ASP A 61 9.47 66.47 -33.10
C ASP A 61 9.82 65.09 -33.68
N SER A 62 11.05 64.93 -34.18
CA SER A 62 11.57 63.64 -34.65
C SER A 62 11.66 62.62 -33.51
N ALA A 63 12.17 63.03 -32.34
CA ALA A 63 12.23 62.18 -31.15
C ALA A 63 10.84 61.81 -30.63
N MET A 64 9.89 62.76 -30.61
CA MET A 64 8.52 62.53 -30.17
C MET A 64 7.77 61.60 -31.12
N LYS A 65 8.04 61.68 -32.43
CA LYS A 65 7.50 60.75 -33.43
C LYS A 65 8.03 59.32 -33.22
N MET A 66 9.33 59.17 -32.96
CA MET A 66 9.91 57.86 -32.64
C MET A 66 9.36 57.29 -31.34
N LEU A 67 9.20 58.11 -30.29
CA LEU A 67 8.64 57.68 -29.02
C LEU A 67 7.18 57.21 -29.17
N LYS A 68 6.36 57.99 -29.90
CA LYS A 68 4.97 57.59 -30.23
C LYS A 68 4.90 56.27 -30.98
N GLN A 69 5.85 55.99 -31.87
CA GLN A 69 5.92 54.71 -32.58
C GLN A 69 6.29 53.56 -31.64
N LYS A 70 7.29 53.74 -30.77
CA LYS A 70 7.68 52.70 -29.80
C LYS A 70 6.59 52.40 -28.77
N VAL A 71 5.84 53.42 -28.32
CA VAL A 71 4.70 53.21 -27.41
C VAL A 71 3.64 52.33 -28.08
N ARG A 72 3.27 52.59 -29.33
CA ARG A 72 2.33 51.74 -30.07
C ARG A 72 2.84 50.30 -30.22
N GLU A 73 4.13 50.13 -30.53
CA GLU A 73 4.72 48.78 -30.66
C GLU A 73 4.68 48.00 -29.34
N VAL A 74 4.91 48.68 -28.21
CA VAL A 74 4.81 48.07 -26.87
C VAL A 74 3.36 47.72 -26.54
N GLU A 75 2.39 48.59 -26.83
CA GLU A 75 0.96 48.33 -26.62
C GLU A 75 0.48 47.13 -27.45
N GLU A 76 0.89 47.04 -28.72
CA GLU A 76 0.57 45.89 -29.59
C GLU A 76 1.16 44.59 -29.05
N LYS A 77 2.42 44.62 -28.59
CA LYS A 77 3.07 43.45 -27.96
C LYS A 77 2.39 43.05 -26.65
N GLU A 78 1.96 44.02 -25.84
CA GLU A 78 1.24 43.76 -24.60
C GLU A 78 -0.13 43.12 -24.86
N GLN A 79 -0.86 43.61 -25.88
CA GLN A 79 -2.13 43.02 -26.30
C GLN A 79 -1.95 41.59 -26.82
N ALA A 80 -0.95 41.35 -27.66
CA ALA A 80 -0.62 40.02 -28.16
C ALA A 80 -0.26 39.05 -27.02
N PHE A 81 0.51 39.53 -26.03
CA PHE A 81 0.88 38.74 -24.86
C PHE A 81 -0.34 38.40 -23.98
N LYS A 82 -1.24 39.36 -23.75
CA LYS A 82 -2.51 39.12 -23.04
C LYS A 82 -3.37 38.07 -23.74
N GLN A 83 -3.48 38.13 -25.07
CA GLN A 83 -4.21 37.13 -25.85
C GLN A 83 -3.58 35.74 -25.74
N LEU A 84 -2.24 35.64 -25.76
CA LEU A 84 -1.53 34.38 -25.62
C LEU A 84 -1.77 33.73 -24.25
N ILE A 85 -1.72 34.52 -23.17
CA ILE A 85 -2.02 34.03 -21.81
C ILE A 85 -3.46 33.52 -21.75
N GLN A 86 -4.42 34.28 -22.27
CA GLN A 86 -5.82 33.88 -22.26
C GLN A 86 -6.05 32.58 -23.05
N GLN A 87 -5.38 32.40 -24.19
CA GLN A 87 -5.42 31.14 -24.94
C GLN A 87 -4.81 29.97 -24.15
N GLN A 88 -3.68 30.17 -23.47
CA GLN A 88 -3.07 29.14 -22.62
C GLN A 88 -3.97 28.74 -21.44
N GLU A 89 -4.64 29.70 -20.80
CA GLU A 89 -5.57 29.43 -19.70
C GLU A 89 -6.80 28.65 -20.19
N GLN A 90 -7.37 29.04 -21.33
CA GLN A 90 -8.48 28.30 -21.95
C GLN A 90 -8.08 26.88 -22.34
N ARG A 91 -6.87 26.69 -22.88
CA ARG A 91 -6.34 25.37 -23.23
C ARG A 91 -6.18 24.50 -21.98
N ARG A 92 -5.58 25.03 -20.92
CA ARG A 92 -5.43 24.33 -19.63
C ARG A 92 -6.78 24.00 -18.98
N ALA A 93 -7.76 24.88 -19.09
CA ALA A 93 -9.12 24.65 -18.60
C ALA A 93 -9.80 23.49 -19.35
N LYS A 94 -9.70 23.46 -20.69
CA LYS A 94 -10.22 22.35 -21.52
C LYS A 94 -9.54 21.02 -21.20
N GLU A 95 -8.21 21.00 -21.06
CA GLU A 95 -7.45 19.80 -20.71
C GLU A 95 -7.85 19.27 -19.32
N MET A 96 -8.08 20.15 -18.33
CA MET A 96 -8.59 19.75 -17.02
C MET A 96 -10.03 19.22 -17.07
N GLU A 97 -10.90 19.79 -17.89
CA GLU A 97 -12.28 19.31 -18.06
C GLU A 97 -12.31 17.93 -18.71
N GLU A 98 -11.51 17.70 -19.76
CA GLU A 98 -11.35 16.39 -20.39
C GLU A 98 -10.80 15.35 -19.41
N LEU A 99 -9.80 15.70 -18.60
CA LEU A 99 -9.25 14.80 -17.59
C LEU A 99 -10.31 14.43 -16.53
N LYS A 100 -11.10 15.41 -16.08
CA LYS A 100 -12.22 15.17 -15.16
C LYS A 100 -13.29 14.28 -15.78
N ALA A 101 -13.63 14.48 -17.05
CA ALA A 101 -14.58 13.63 -17.77
C ALA A 101 -14.09 12.18 -17.89
N LYS A 102 -12.81 11.97 -18.23
CA LYS A 102 -12.18 10.64 -18.28
C LYS A 102 -12.20 9.95 -16.91
N HIS A 103 -11.84 10.65 -15.83
CA HIS A 103 -11.91 10.08 -14.48
C HIS A 103 -13.34 9.76 -14.05
N ALA A 104 -14.33 10.58 -14.43
CA ALA A 104 -15.74 10.31 -14.14
C ALA A 104 -16.24 9.06 -14.90
N GLU A 105 -15.85 8.88 -16.15
CA GLU A 105 -16.17 7.68 -16.93
C GLU A 105 -15.52 6.42 -16.35
N GLN A 106 -14.25 6.50 -15.93
CA GLN A 106 -13.55 5.39 -15.30
C GLN A 106 -14.20 4.98 -13.98
N ARG A 107 -14.59 5.95 -13.13
CA ARG A 107 -15.37 5.67 -11.91
C ARG A 107 -16.69 4.98 -12.22
N LYS A 108 -17.40 5.40 -13.28
CA LYS A 108 -18.64 4.75 -13.70
C LYS A 108 -18.39 3.29 -14.13
N LYS A 109 -17.35 3.02 -14.92
CA LYS A 109 -16.96 1.65 -15.32
C LYS A 109 -16.62 0.78 -14.10
N GLU A 110 -15.78 1.26 -13.19
CA GLU A 110 -15.42 0.54 -11.95
C GLU A 110 -16.65 0.24 -11.08
N THR A 111 -17.60 1.19 -10.96
CA THR A 111 -18.84 0.95 -10.21
C THR A 111 -19.76 -0.06 -10.90
N ALA A 112 -19.78 -0.10 -12.23
CA ALA A 112 -20.57 -1.08 -12.99
C ALA A 112 -19.96 -2.49 -12.87
N GLU A 113 -18.63 -2.61 -12.96
CA GLU A 113 -17.92 -3.87 -12.75
C GLU A 113 -18.10 -4.40 -11.33
N LYS A 114 -17.99 -3.54 -10.31
CA LYS A 114 -18.26 -3.92 -8.91
C LYS A 114 -19.68 -4.45 -8.72
N LYS A 115 -20.69 -3.77 -9.28
CA LYS A 115 -22.09 -4.24 -9.24
C LYS A 115 -22.25 -5.59 -9.95
N GLN A 116 -21.56 -5.81 -11.08
CA GLN A 116 -21.60 -7.09 -11.78
C GLN A 116 -20.90 -8.22 -11.01
N HIS A 117 -19.79 -7.92 -10.32
CA HIS A 117 -19.12 -8.87 -9.44
C HIS A 117 -19.97 -9.19 -8.21
N GLU A 118 -20.69 -8.21 -7.67
CA GLU A 118 -21.58 -8.37 -6.53
C GLU A 118 -22.79 -9.26 -6.88
N THR A 119 -23.45 -9.04 -8.02
CA THR A 119 -24.56 -9.91 -8.47
C THR A 119 -24.10 -11.33 -8.76
N LYS A 120 -22.92 -11.52 -9.35
CA LYS A 120 -22.32 -12.84 -9.54
C LYS A 120 -21.99 -13.53 -8.21
N ARG A 121 -21.53 -12.78 -7.21
CA ARG A 121 -21.26 -13.30 -5.86
C ARG A 121 -22.55 -13.73 -5.17
N GLU A 122 -23.59 -12.91 -5.22
CA GLU A 122 -24.91 -13.22 -4.65
C GLU A 122 -25.53 -14.47 -5.30
N SER A 123 -25.50 -14.58 -6.63
CA SER A 123 -25.97 -15.77 -7.34
C SER A 123 -25.16 -17.03 -6.98
N LEU A 124 -23.85 -16.91 -6.81
CA LEU A 124 -22.99 -18.01 -6.38
C LEU A 124 -23.27 -18.41 -4.93
N GLU A 125 -23.49 -17.45 -4.04
CA GLU A 125 -23.86 -17.69 -2.64
C GLU A 125 -25.22 -18.37 -2.53
N GLU A 126 -26.19 -17.98 -3.34
CA GLU A 126 -27.50 -18.62 -3.43
C GLU A 126 -27.38 -20.08 -3.94
N ALA A 127 -26.56 -20.32 -4.96
CA ALA A 127 -26.29 -21.66 -5.48
C ALA A 127 -25.59 -22.56 -4.43
N VAL A 128 -24.61 -22.02 -3.69
CA VAL A 128 -23.92 -22.75 -2.61
C VAL A 128 -24.87 -23.04 -1.46
N THR A 129 -25.76 -22.12 -1.12
CA THR A 129 -26.75 -22.31 -0.04
C THR A 129 -27.79 -23.35 -0.43
N SER A 130 -28.26 -23.33 -1.69
CA SER A 130 -29.14 -24.36 -2.25
C SER A 130 -28.47 -25.74 -2.27
N HIS A 131 -27.19 -25.82 -2.69
CA HIS A 131 -26.42 -27.06 -2.65
C HIS A 131 -26.20 -27.56 -1.22
N ARG A 132 -25.98 -26.66 -0.25
CA ARG A 132 -25.87 -27.00 1.17
C ARG A 132 -27.19 -27.54 1.73
N ALA A 133 -28.33 -26.94 1.37
CA ALA A 133 -29.65 -27.41 1.76
C ALA A 133 -29.97 -28.79 1.15
N MET A 134 -29.57 -29.01 -0.11
CA MET A 134 -29.68 -30.30 -0.78
C MET A 134 -28.82 -31.38 -0.10
N LEU A 135 -27.59 -31.05 0.30
CA LEU A 135 -26.72 -31.93 1.07
C LEU A 135 -27.28 -32.19 2.48
N GLN A 136 -27.90 -31.20 3.13
CA GLN A 136 -28.57 -31.38 4.43
C GLN A 136 -29.76 -32.33 4.35
N LEU A 137 -30.53 -32.31 3.25
CA LEU A 137 -31.63 -33.24 3.00
C LEU A 137 -31.13 -34.67 2.69
N GLN A 138 -29.90 -34.82 2.19
CA GLN A 138 -29.26 -36.13 1.99
C GLN A 138 -28.58 -36.68 3.25
N MET A 139 -28.45 -35.88 4.30
CA MET A 139 -27.76 -36.22 5.54
C MET A 139 -28.69 -36.40 6.75
N SER A 140 -30.02 -36.30 6.59
CA SER A 140 -31.00 -36.51 7.67
C SER A 140 -31.20 -37.99 8.06
N ALA A 141 -30.15 -38.80 7.94
CA ALA A 141 -30.05 -40.13 8.51
C ALA A 141 -28.68 -40.25 9.19
N THR A 142 -28.41 -39.41 10.18
CA THR A 142 -27.57 -39.68 11.35
C THR A 142 -27.49 -38.41 12.19
N ASP A 143 -28.12 -38.44 13.36
CA ASP A 143 -27.96 -37.44 14.41
C ASP A 143 -26.50 -37.40 14.88
N ASP A 144 -25.85 -36.23 14.79
CA ASP A 144 -25.06 -35.71 15.90
C ASP A 144 -24.80 -34.20 15.77
N VAL A 145 -24.84 -33.52 16.91
CA VAL A 145 -24.73 -32.07 17.08
C VAL A 145 -23.43 -31.55 16.43
N HIS A 146 -23.56 -30.63 15.45
CA HIS A 146 -22.42 -30.01 14.77
C HIS A 146 -21.63 -29.11 15.73
N THR A 147 -20.71 -29.73 16.47
CA THR A 147 -19.64 -29.03 17.18
C THR A 147 -18.63 -28.59 16.14
N GLU A 148 -18.52 -27.29 15.87
CA GLU A 148 -17.52 -26.75 14.95
C GLU A 148 -16.12 -27.13 15.44
N LYS A 149 -15.39 -27.97 14.70
CA LYS A 149 -14.05 -28.44 15.09
C LYS A 149 -12.99 -27.52 14.49
N MET A 150 -12.01 -27.11 15.29
CA MET A 150 -10.88 -26.31 14.84
C MET A 150 -9.57 -27.07 15.05
N SER A 151 -8.70 -27.08 14.05
CA SER A 151 -7.38 -27.68 14.12
C SER A 151 -6.27 -26.64 14.05
N VAL A 152 -5.28 -26.79 14.91
CA VAL A 152 -4.11 -25.93 15.01
C VAL A 152 -2.86 -26.81 14.94
N MET A 153 -1.97 -26.48 14.01
CA MET A 153 -0.71 -27.20 13.81
C MET A 153 0.44 -26.35 14.35
N LEU A 154 1.25 -26.90 15.25
CA LEU A 154 2.41 -26.21 15.81
C LEU A 154 3.65 -26.56 14.97
N LEU A 155 4.36 -25.55 14.49
CA LEU A 155 5.52 -25.68 13.61
C LEU A 155 6.70 -24.91 14.20
N GLY A 156 7.92 -25.39 14.02
CA GLY A 156 9.13 -24.74 14.51
C GLY A 156 10.28 -25.72 14.70
N LEU A 157 11.49 -25.19 14.90
CA LEU A 157 12.70 -26.01 15.06
C LEU A 157 12.67 -26.84 16.35
N SER A 158 13.51 -27.87 16.41
CA SER A 158 13.76 -28.61 17.64
C SER A 158 14.15 -27.68 18.80
N GLY A 159 13.56 -27.90 19.98
CA GLY A 159 13.81 -27.08 21.17
C GLY A 159 13.09 -25.73 21.23
N SER A 160 12.26 -25.33 20.24
CA SER A 160 11.53 -24.05 20.30
C SER A 160 10.40 -24.01 21.34
N GLY A 161 10.06 -25.14 21.97
CA GLY A 161 9.03 -25.23 23.01
C GLY A 161 7.64 -25.61 22.52
N LYS A 162 7.51 -26.21 21.33
CA LYS A 162 6.22 -26.66 20.74
C LYS A 162 5.40 -27.53 21.70
N SER A 163 5.98 -28.63 22.18
CA SER A 163 5.29 -29.57 23.08
C SER A 163 4.94 -28.95 24.43
N SER A 164 5.82 -28.11 24.98
CA SER A 164 5.56 -27.38 26.23
C SER A 164 4.41 -26.39 26.07
N ALA A 165 4.38 -25.63 24.97
CA ALA A 165 3.30 -24.72 24.65
C ALA A 165 1.98 -25.49 24.44
N LEU A 166 2.02 -26.61 23.72
CA LEU A 166 0.86 -27.46 23.48
C LEU A 166 0.26 -28.00 24.77
N ASN A 167 1.10 -28.55 25.67
CA ASN A 167 0.64 -29.06 26.96
C ASN A 167 0.03 -27.94 27.81
N LEU A 168 0.65 -26.75 27.86
CA LEU A 168 0.10 -25.60 28.56
C LEU A 168 -1.26 -25.16 28.00
N ILE A 169 -1.40 -25.12 26.66
CA ILE A 169 -2.68 -24.80 26.02
C ILE A 169 -3.73 -25.84 26.40
N LEU A 170 -3.42 -27.14 26.37
CA LEU A 170 -4.36 -28.20 26.74
C LEU A 170 -4.86 -28.09 28.18
N GLU A 171 -3.93 -27.89 29.13
CA GLU A 171 -4.26 -27.75 30.55
C GLU A 171 -5.18 -26.55 30.77
N ARG A 172 -4.80 -25.38 30.26
CA ARG A 172 -5.53 -24.13 30.52
C ARG A 172 -6.82 -24.00 29.69
N ALA A 173 -6.84 -24.49 28.46
CA ALA A 173 -8.04 -24.45 27.61
C ALA A 173 -9.13 -25.40 28.10
N GLY A 174 -8.74 -26.56 28.66
CA GLY A 174 -9.66 -27.53 29.25
C GLY A 174 -10.11 -27.20 30.68
N ASN A 175 -9.73 -26.04 31.22
CA ASN A 175 -9.89 -25.68 32.64
C ASN A 175 -9.37 -26.77 33.60
N ARG A 176 -8.33 -27.52 33.19
CA ARG A 176 -7.73 -28.57 34.02
C ARG A 176 -6.63 -27.96 34.88
N TYR A 177 -6.71 -28.21 36.18
CA TYR A 177 -5.66 -27.90 37.13
C TYR A 177 -4.83 -29.17 37.34
N SER A 178 -3.66 -29.23 36.71
CA SER A 178 -2.68 -30.27 37.05
C SER A 178 -2.12 -29.93 38.44
N THR A 179 -2.48 -30.74 39.44
CA THR A 179 -1.96 -30.68 40.82
C THR A 179 -0.78 -31.64 41.05
N ASP A 180 -0.51 -32.54 40.10
CA ASP A 180 0.58 -33.51 40.18
C ASP A 180 1.86 -32.99 39.49
N GLU A 181 2.92 -32.84 40.28
CA GLU A 181 4.31 -32.71 39.80
C GLU A 181 4.91 -34.08 39.42
N SER A 182 4.28 -34.81 38.50
CA SER A 182 4.91 -35.99 37.88
C SER A 182 4.73 -35.87 36.38
N SER A 183 5.74 -35.62 35.56
CA SER A 183 7.12 -36.06 35.64
C SER A 183 8.00 -35.01 34.98
N GLN A 184 9.02 -34.51 35.69
CA GLN A 184 10.12 -33.76 35.07
C GLN A 184 11.03 -34.75 34.34
N GLU A 185 10.52 -35.41 33.30
CA GLU A 185 11.41 -35.97 32.30
C GLU A 185 11.97 -34.82 31.47
N PRO A 186 13.27 -34.83 31.15
CA PRO A 186 13.85 -33.83 30.26
C PRO A 186 13.04 -33.82 28.95
N PRO A 187 12.76 -32.65 28.35
CA PRO A 187 11.95 -32.56 27.14
C PRO A 187 12.60 -33.42 26.05
N GLN A 188 11.98 -34.56 25.74
CA GLN A 188 12.46 -35.42 24.68
C GLN A 188 12.16 -34.78 23.33
N PRO A 189 13.02 -34.97 22.32
CA PRO A 189 12.73 -34.54 20.97
C PRO A 189 11.43 -35.18 20.47
N THR A 190 10.51 -34.37 19.95
CA THR A 190 9.33 -34.88 19.24
C THR A 190 9.80 -35.60 17.98
N LEU A 191 9.70 -36.93 17.95
CA LEU A 191 10.10 -37.76 16.80
C LEU A 191 8.94 -38.05 15.83
N PHE A 192 7.70 -37.94 16.29
CA PHE A 192 6.50 -38.25 15.51
C PHE A 192 5.42 -37.19 15.72
N CYS A 193 4.55 -37.02 14.74
CA CYS A 193 3.42 -36.10 14.88
C CYS A 193 2.41 -36.65 15.91
N GLU A 194 1.97 -35.79 16.83
CA GLU A 194 0.99 -36.15 17.86
C GLU A 194 -0.23 -35.25 17.78
N ARG A 195 -1.43 -35.85 17.82
CA ARG A 195 -2.70 -35.12 17.89
C ARG A 195 -3.26 -35.24 19.31
N LYS A 196 -3.57 -34.09 19.92
CA LYS A 196 -4.29 -33.98 21.18
C LYS A 196 -5.55 -33.15 20.99
N GLU A 197 -6.58 -33.41 21.79
CA GLU A 197 -7.87 -32.75 21.66
C GLU A 197 -8.31 -32.19 23.02
N VAL A 198 -8.90 -31.00 22.99
CA VAL A 198 -9.47 -30.35 24.17
C VAL A 198 -10.75 -29.64 23.81
N PHE A 199 -11.74 -29.71 24.68
CA PHE A 199 -12.96 -28.92 24.55
C PHE A 199 -12.78 -27.61 25.29
N ALA A 200 -12.89 -26.50 24.58
CA ALA A 200 -12.66 -25.16 25.13
C ALA A 200 -13.71 -24.19 24.58
N ALA A 201 -14.36 -23.44 25.48
CA ALA A 201 -15.34 -22.39 25.14
C ALA A 201 -16.44 -22.84 24.15
N GLY A 202 -16.97 -24.06 24.31
CA GLY A 202 -18.03 -24.60 23.45
C GLY A 202 -17.54 -25.17 22.10
N ARG A 203 -16.23 -25.23 21.88
CA ARG A 203 -15.62 -25.67 20.62
C ARG A 203 -14.61 -26.80 20.85
N GLN A 204 -14.53 -27.74 19.90
CA GLN A 204 -13.51 -28.79 19.93
C GLN A 204 -12.22 -28.28 19.27
N LEU A 205 -11.15 -28.16 20.05
CA LEU A 205 -9.83 -27.73 19.60
C LEU A 205 -8.92 -28.95 19.44
N LEU A 206 -8.38 -29.13 18.24
CA LEU A 206 -7.45 -30.17 17.88
C LEU A 206 -6.06 -29.53 17.77
N LEU A 207 -5.11 -29.97 18.58
CA LEU A 207 -3.72 -29.50 18.53
C LEU A 207 -2.85 -30.61 17.96
N VAL A 208 -2.07 -30.28 16.93
CA VAL A 208 -1.11 -31.20 16.31
C VAL A 208 0.29 -30.71 16.62
N ASP A 209 1.01 -31.46 17.47
CA ASP A 209 2.44 -31.30 17.67
C ASP A 209 3.17 -31.92 16.48
N THR A 210 4.15 -31.20 15.93
CA THR A 210 4.95 -31.71 14.83
C THR A 210 6.43 -31.78 15.22
N PRO A 211 7.16 -32.79 14.73
CA PRO A 211 8.61 -32.73 14.67
C PRO A 211 9.06 -31.64 13.69
N GLU A 212 10.38 -31.51 13.53
CA GLU A 212 10.96 -30.70 12.46
C GLU A 212 10.69 -31.35 11.09
N LEU A 213 10.13 -30.57 10.16
CA LEU A 213 9.61 -31.11 8.89
C LEU A 213 10.65 -31.12 7.76
N TRP A 214 11.87 -30.68 8.04
CA TRP A 214 12.99 -30.67 7.10
C TRP A 214 14.28 -31.10 7.82
N ASP A 215 15.28 -31.52 7.05
CA ASP A 215 16.63 -31.85 7.54
C ASP A 215 17.58 -30.63 7.49
N GLU A 216 18.84 -30.83 7.90
CA GLU A 216 19.86 -29.76 7.94
C GLU A 216 20.18 -29.21 6.53
N GLU A 217 20.01 -30.03 5.49
CA GLU A 217 20.14 -29.66 4.08
C GLU A 217 18.89 -28.96 3.52
N GLY A 218 17.81 -28.89 4.31
CA GLY A 218 16.56 -28.23 3.96
C GLY A 218 15.63 -29.05 3.07
N ALA A 219 15.88 -30.35 2.90
CA ALA A 219 14.99 -31.30 2.25
C ALA A 219 13.84 -31.69 3.19
N GLU A 220 12.64 -31.83 2.64
CA GLU A 220 11.45 -32.12 3.43
C GLU A 220 11.36 -33.58 3.88
N HIS A 221 10.97 -33.80 5.13
CA HIS A 221 10.54 -35.09 5.64
C HIS A 221 9.11 -35.39 5.18
N LEU A 222 8.96 -35.84 3.92
CA LEU A 222 7.66 -36.05 3.27
C LEU A 222 6.66 -36.85 4.11
N GLU A 223 7.12 -37.90 4.79
CA GLU A 223 6.27 -38.73 5.66
C GLU A 223 5.73 -37.97 6.87
N LEU A 224 6.56 -37.13 7.50
CA LEU A 224 6.14 -36.29 8.64
C LEU A 224 5.19 -35.18 8.19
N VAL A 225 5.42 -34.61 7.00
CA VAL A 225 4.48 -33.67 6.38
C VAL A 225 3.12 -34.34 6.16
N LYS A 226 3.08 -35.54 5.57
CA LYS A 226 1.84 -36.29 5.37
C LYS A 226 1.17 -36.63 6.70
N ASP A 227 1.92 -37.04 7.71
CA ASP A 227 1.40 -37.36 9.04
C ASP A 227 0.77 -36.15 9.72
N SER A 228 1.45 -35.00 9.68
CA SER A 228 0.93 -33.74 10.25
C SER A 228 -0.39 -33.32 9.60
N LEU A 229 -0.50 -33.44 8.27
CA LEU A 229 -1.71 -33.10 7.52
C LEU A 229 -2.84 -34.10 7.74
N ALA A 230 -2.53 -35.39 7.77
CA ALA A 230 -3.49 -36.46 8.05
C ALA A 230 -4.10 -36.30 9.47
N LEU A 231 -3.27 -35.95 10.45
CA LEU A 231 -3.72 -35.68 11.82
C LEU A 231 -4.52 -34.36 11.93
N SER A 232 -4.33 -33.43 11.01
CA SER A 232 -5.02 -32.13 10.98
C SER A 232 -6.32 -32.12 10.18
N LEU A 233 -6.75 -33.26 9.61
CA LEU A 233 -7.96 -33.35 8.78
C LEU A 233 -9.20 -32.72 9.44
N PRO A 234 -10.02 -31.93 8.71
CA PRO A 234 -10.04 -31.73 7.24
C PRO A 234 -8.88 -30.88 6.66
N GLY A 235 -8.12 -30.21 7.53
CA GLY A 235 -6.94 -29.40 7.20
C GLY A 235 -6.66 -28.46 8.37
N PRO A 236 -5.43 -27.95 8.54
CA PRO A 236 -5.12 -27.01 9.61
C PRO A 236 -5.90 -25.70 9.42
N HIS A 237 -6.53 -25.19 10.47
CA HIS A 237 -7.17 -23.87 10.43
C HIS A 237 -6.15 -22.76 10.69
N VAL A 238 -5.22 -23.03 11.61
CA VAL A 238 -4.13 -22.13 11.98
C VAL A 238 -2.81 -22.89 12.05
N PHE A 239 -1.76 -22.24 11.57
CA PHE A 239 -0.37 -22.63 11.78
C PHE A 239 0.24 -21.77 12.87
N LEU A 240 0.70 -22.36 13.97
CA LEU A 240 1.42 -21.66 15.03
C LEU A 240 2.92 -21.84 14.82
N LEU A 241 3.61 -20.77 14.43
CA LEU A 241 5.07 -20.74 14.29
C LEU A 241 5.69 -20.48 15.66
N VAL A 242 6.19 -21.53 16.29
CA VAL A 242 6.71 -21.50 17.65
C VAL A 242 8.19 -21.13 17.64
N LEU A 243 8.50 -20.00 18.26
CA LEU A 243 9.85 -19.45 18.42
C LEU A 243 10.17 -19.31 19.90
N GLN A 244 11.41 -19.59 20.29
CA GLN A 244 11.86 -19.32 21.64
C GLN A 244 12.10 -17.81 21.80
N LEU A 245 11.53 -17.20 22.82
CA LEU A 245 11.73 -15.78 23.06
C LEU A 245 13.21 -15.50 23.38
N GLY A 246 13.77 -14.40 22.85
CA GLY A 246 15.17 -14.01 23.08
C GLY A 246 16.20 -14.83 22.30
N ARG A 247 15.78 -15.86 21.57
CA ARG A 247 16.63 -16.67 20.70
C ARG A 247 16.01 -16.65 19.30
N PHE A 248 16.66 -15.94 18.38
CA PHE A 248 16.31 -15.99 16.96
C PHE A 248 17.56 -16.38 16.17
N ILE A 249 17.61 -17.63 15.72
CA ILE A 249 18.80 -18.22 15.06
C ILE A 249 18.65 -18.26 13.54
N GLN A 250 19.76 -18.49 12.83
CA GLN A 250 19.77 -18.57 11.36
C GLN A 250 18.79 -19.61 10.80
N GLY A 251 18.66 -20.78 11.43
CA GLY A 251 17.66 -21.77 11.00
C GLY A 251 16.22 -21.24 11.05
N GLU A 252 15.90 -20.32 11.97
CA GLU A 252 14.57 -19.70 12.07
C GLU A 252 14.36 -18.61 11.01
N CYS A 253 15.44 -18.01 10.49
CA CYS A 253 15.37 -17.09 9.34
C CYS A 253 14.86 -17.80 8.08
N GLU A 254 15.25 -19.06 7.88
CA GLU A 254 14.93 -19.85 6.70
C GLU A 254 13.63 -20.65 6.85
N MET A 255 13.15 -20.83 8.09
CA MET A 255 11.91 -21.56 8.42
C MET A 255 10.74 -21.20 7.50
N LEU A 256 10.49 -19.90 7.30
CA LEU A 256 9.36 -19.45 6.49
C LEU A 256 9.48 -19.91 5.03
N VAL A 257 10.70 -19.96 4.49
CA VAL A 257 10.97 -20.42 3.12
C VAL A 257 10.69 -21.92 3.01
N HIS A 258 11.14 -22.73 3.97
CA HIS A 258 10.85 -24.18 3.97
C HIS A 258 9.35 -24.45 4.10
N LEU A 259 8.66 -23.75 5.01
CA LEU A 259 7.21 -23.91 5.19
C LEU A 259 6.41 -23.49 3.96
N GLN A 260 6.85 -22.45 3.23
CA GLN A 260 6.22 -22.07 1.97
C GLN A 260 6.46 -23.10 0.85
N LYS A 261 7.60 -23.80 0.84
CA LYS A 261 7.84 -24.93 -0.08
C LYS A 261 6.91 -26.10 0.23
N ILE A 262 6.70 -26.41 1.51
CA ILE A 262 5.89 -27.55 1.98
C ILE A 262 4.39 -27.28 1.82
N PHE A 263 3.91 -26.17 2.38
CA PHE A 263 2.47 -25.87 2.50
C PHE A 263 1.95 -24.90 1.42
N GLY A 264 2.84 -24.24 0.69
CA GLY A 264 2.51 -23.24 -0.33
C GLY A 264 2.65 -21.81 0.17
N ARG A 265 2.70 -20.86 -0.79
CA ARG A 265 2.98 -19.44 -0.51
C ARG A 265 1.96 -18.77 0.41
N ASN A 266 0.70 -19.21 0.36
CA ASN A 266 -0.40 -18.59 1.10
C ASN A 266 -0.55 -19.14 2.52
N PHE A 267 0.27 -20.11 2.96
CA PHE A 267 0.14 -20.67 4.31
C PHE A 267 0.29 -19.57 5.39
N ALA A 268 1.12 -18.56 5.13
CA ALA A 268 1.37 -17.45 6.04
C ALA A 268 0.11 -16.63 6.36
N GLU A 269 -0.89 -16.62 5.47
CA GLU A 269 -2.20 -15.97 5.71
C GLU A 269 -2.96 -16.65 6.86
N HIS A 270 -2.74 -17.95 7.05
CA HIS A 270 -3.27 -18.78 8.13
C HIS A 270 -2.27 -18.98 9.30
N ALA A 271 -1.14 -18.26 9.31
CA ALA A 271 -0.09 -18.43 10.31
C ALA A 271 -0.08 -17.32 11.37
N MET A 272 0.33 -17.67 12.59
CA MET A 272 0.60 -16.74 13.68
C MET A 272 1.91 -17.13 14.37
N VAL A 273 2.63 -16.15 14.90
CA VAL A 273 3.89 -16.41 15.64
C VAL A 273 3.59 -16.60 17.13
N LEU A 274 4.14 -17.65 17.72
CA LEU A 274 4.03 -17.93 19.14
C LEU A 274 5.41 -17.89 19.78
N PHE A 275 5.63 -16.90 20.63
CA PHE A 275 6.85 -16.80 21.42
C PHE A 275 6.72 -17.59 22.72
N VAL A 276 7.64 -18.52 22.95
CA VAL A 276 7.69 -19.32 24.16
C VAL A 276 8.80 -18.80 25.06
N ARG A 277 8.45 -18.44 26.30
CA ARG A 277 9.40 -17.98 27.32
C ARG A 277 9.70 -19.09 28.33
N PHE A 278 10.99 -19.32 28.55
CA PHE A 278 11.55 -20.13 29.64
C PHE A 278 12.27 -19.21 30.63
N ASP A 279 12.09 -19.42 31.94
CA ASP A 279 12.63 -18.59 33.05
C ASP A 279 14.17 -18.60 33.16
N GLY A 280 14.86 -19.41 32.35
CA GLY A 280 16.31 -19.31 32.15
C GLY A 280 16.77 -18.07 31.38
N ASN A 281 15.84 -17.34 30.74
CA ASN A 281 16.15 -16.08 30.08
C ASN A 281 16.25 -14.96 31.14
N GLN A 282 17.42 -14.83 31.77
CA GLN A 282 17.78 -13.84 32.81
C GLN A 282 17.75 -12.37 32.34
N HIS A 283 17.04 -12.03 31.26
CA HIS A 283 16.94 -10.67 30.76
C HIS A 283 15.55 -10.12 31.05
N ARG A 284 15.55 -8.83 31.43
CA ARG A 284 14.46 -8.04 32.02
C ARG A 284 13.06 -8.39 31.49
N PRO A 285 11.99 -8.17 32.28
CA PRO A 285 10.61 -8.27 31.80
C PRO A 285 10.35 -7.20 30.72
N GLN A 286 10.73 -7.49 29.49
CA GLN A 286 10.34 -6.74 28.31
C GLN A 286 8.98 -7.25 27.87
N ARG A 287 8.07 -6.31 27.57
CA ARG A 287 6.81 -6.65 26.91
C ARG A 287 7.15 -7.22 25.54
N ILE A 288 6.36 -8.21 25.10
CA ILE A 288 6.61 -8.85 23.80
C ILE A 288 6.63 -7.84 22.64
N ASN A 289 5.82 -6.79 22.71
CA ASN A 289 5.79 -5.73 21.70
C ASN A 289 7.12 -4.97 21.62
N ASP A 290 7.78 -4.72 22.75
CA ASP A 290 9.07 -4.02 22.79
C ASP A 290 10.17 -4.92 22.22
N TYR A 291 10.11 -6.23 22.52
CA TYR A 291 11.02 -7.22 21.94
C TYR A 291 10.90 -7.27 20.41
N VAL A 292 9.66 -7.33 19.88
CA VAL A 292 9.42 -7.36 18.44
C VAL A 292 9.86 -6.05 17.77
N ALA A 293 9.59 -4.89 18.40
CA ALA A 293 10.01 -3.59 17.89
C ALA A 293 11.54 -3.44 17.85
N GLY A 294 12.25 -4.01 18.82
CA GLY A 294 13.72 -4.02 18.88
C GLY A 294 14.39 -5.18 18.14
N ALA A 295 13.63 -6.10 17.55
CA ALA A 295 14.16 -7.30 16.90
C ALA A 295 14.87 -6.99 15.57
N HIS A 296 15.70 -7.94 15.14
CA HIS A 296 16.33 -7.89 13.81
C HIS A 296 15.27 -7.86 12.68
N ALA A 297 15.60 -7.19 11.57
CA ALA A 297 14.70 -6.98 10.43
C ALA A 297 14.09 -8.29 9.89
N THR A 298 14.84 -9.39 9.94
CA THR A 298 14.37 -10.73 9.51
C THR A 298 13.21 -11.25 10.36
N LEU A 299 13.27 -11.11 11.69
CA LEU A 299 12.18 -11.54 12.57
C LEU A 299 10.95 -10.64 12.37
N GLN A 300 11.17 -9.33 12.22
CA GLN A 300 10.08 -8.39 11.91
C GLN A 300 9.41 -8.71 10.57
N ASP A 301 10.19 -9.12 9.56
CA ASP A 301 9.65 -9.54 8.27
C ASP A 301 8.84 -10.83 8.36
N LEU A 302 9.31 -11.84 9.12
CA LEU A 302 8.56 -13.06 9.40
C LEU A 302 7.20 -12.74 10.04
N ILE A 303 7.20 -11.89 11.08
CA ILE A 303 5.98 -11.46 11.77
C ILE A 303 5.05 -10.70 10.83
N ARG A 304 5.59 -9.80 10.00
CA ARG A 304 4.83 -9.02 9.01
C ARG A 304 4.16 -9.93 7.97
N LYS A 305 4.88 -10.93 7.45
CA LYS A 305 4.34 -11.94 6.52
C LYS A 305 3.23 -12.78 7.17
N CYS A 306 3.28 -12.98 8.48
CA CYS A 306 2.22 -13.60 9.28
C CYS A 306 1.12 -12.60 9.71
N GLY A 307 0.97 -11.46 9.02
CA GLY A 307 -0.08 -10.47 9.29
C GLY A 307 0.11 -9.68 10.59
N SER A 308 1.33 -9.60 11.12
CA SER A 308 1.64 -9.00 12.43
C SER A 308 0.91 -9.65 13.61
N ARG A 309 0.59 -10.94 13.47
CA ARG A 309 -0.10 -11.74 14.50
C ARG A 309 0.93 -12.50 15.33
N TYR A 310 1.09 -12.11 16.59
CA TYR A 310 1.98 -12.80 17.52
C TYR A 310 1.44 -12.83 18.96
N HIS A 311 1.81 -13.88 19.70
CA HIS A 311 1.44 -14.09 21.10
C HIS A 311 2.63 -14.60 21.91
N GLU A 312 2.59 -14.45 23.23
CA GLU A 312 3.62 -14.94 24.16
C GLU A 312 2.99 -15.94 25.14
N LEU A 313 3.65 -17.09 25.34
CA LEU A 313 3.35 -18.05 26.41
C LEU A 313 4.56 -18.23 27.32
N ASN A 314 4.34 -18.08 28.63
CA ASN A 314 5.33 -18.47 29.63
C ASN A 314 5.05 -19.92 30.08
N VAL A 315 5.95 -20.84 29.70
CA VAL A 315 5.80 -22.28 29.95
C VAL A 315 6.52 -22.76 31.22
N THR A 316 7.15 -21.84 31.97
CA THR A 316 8.08 -22.23 33.06
C THR A 316 7.39 -22.86 34.26
N LYS A 317 6.18 -22.40 34.61
CA LYS A 317 5.37 -23.05 35.64
C LYS A 317 3.93 -23.06 35.16
N SER A 318 3.41 -24.27 34.91
CA SER A 318 2.01 -24.52 34.55
C SER A 318 1.02 -24.04 35.62
N GLN A 319 1.50 -23.55 36.77
CA GLN A 319 0.73 -22.93 37.86
C GLN A 319 0.80 -21.39 37.90
N ASN A 320 1.55 -20.73 37.01
CA ASN A 320 1.60 -19.26 36.98
C ASN A 320 0.21 -18.68 36.69
N ALA A 321 -0.22 -17.68 37.47
CA ALA A 321 -1.50 -17.01 37.27
C ALA A 321 -1.61 -16.35 35.88
N LEU A 322 -0.47 -15.98 35.29
CA LEU A 322 -0.37 -15.31 33.99
C LEU A 322 -0.63 -16.21 32.78
N SER A 323 -0.49 -17.53 32.89
CA SER A 323 -0.67 -18.40 31.72
C SER A 323 -2.13 -18.59 31.31
N TYR A 324 -3.11 -18.31 32.19
CA TYR A 324 -4.52 -18.36 31.80
C TYR A 324 -4.90 -17.18 30.88
N PRO A 325 -4.62 -15.90 31.26
CA PRO A 325 -4.76 -14.78 30.34
C PRO A 325 -4.02 -14.97 29.02
N GLN A 326 -2.77 -15.44 29.05
CA GLN A 326 -1.98 -15.66 27.84
C GLN A 326 -2.59 -16.71 26.89
N VAL A 327 -3.03 -17.86 27.42
CA VAL A 327 -3.72 -18.89 26.63
C VAL A 327 -5.06 -18.36 26.12
N LYS A 328 -5.82 -17.62 26.94
CA LYS A 328 -7.09 -17.01 26.53
C LYS A 328 -6.90 -16.02 25.37
N ASP A 329 -5.87 -15.18 25.45
CA ASP A 329 -5.54 -14.21 24.41
C ASP A 329 -5.11 -14.91 23.11
N LEU A 330 -4.29 -15.97 23.20
CA LEU A 330 -3.92 -16.80 22.07
C LEU A 330 -5.15 -17.44 21.41
N LEU A 331 -6.03 -18.07 22.19
CA LEU A 331 -7.26 -18.68 21.67
C LEU A 331 -8.20 -17.63 21.05
N SER A 332 -8.25 -16.42 21.60
CA SER A 332 -8.99 -15.30 20.98
C SER A 332 -8.39 -14.93 19.64
N GLY A 333 -7.06 -14.81 19.54
CA GLY A 333 -6.34 -14.54 18.30
C GLY A 333 -6.58 -15.60 17.23
N ILE A 334 -6.51 -16.87 17.62
CA ILE A 334 -6.81 -18.03 16.77
C ILE A 334 -8.25 -17.95 16.25
N ASN A 335 -9.24 -17.71 17.13
CA ASN A 335 -10.64 -17.59 16.72
C ASN A 335 -10.88 -16.44 15.75
N LYS A 336 -10.26 -15.27 15.97
CA LYS A 336 -10.32 -14.13 15.05
C LYS A 336 -9.74 -14.47 13.69
N LEU A 337 -8.60 -15.17 13.66
CA LEU A 337 -7.96 -15.60 12.42
C LEU A 337 -8.82 -16.60 11.64
N VAL A 338 -9.43 -17.56 12.34
CA VAL A 338 -10.34 -18.52 11.70
C VAL A 338 -11.60 -17.83 11.17
N ALA A 339 -12.15 -16.89 11.94
CA ALA A 339 -13.31 -16.09 11.52
C ALA A 339 -13.01 -15.23 10.28
N SER A 340 -11.81 -14.62 10.19
CA SER A 340 -11.43 -13.81 9.01
C SER A 340 -11.35 -14.63 7.72
N HIS A 341 -11.19 -15.95 7.82
CA HIS A 341 -11.18 -16.89 6.68
C HIS A 341 -12.53 -17.58 6.47
N GLY A 342 -13.59 -17.15 7.17
CA GLY A 342 -14.94 -17.70 7.07
C GLY A 342 -15.08 -19.09 7.69
N GLY A 343 -14.26 -19.42 8.69
CA GLY A 343 -14.28 -20.74 9.35
C GLY A 343 -13.64 -21.87 8.54
N ARG A 344 -13.09 -21.58 7.36
CA ARG A 344 -12.52 -22.60 6.47
C ARG A 344 -11.11 -22.99 6.92
N SER A 345 -10.82 -24.29 6.88
CA SER A 345 -9.47 -24.81 7.03
C SER A 345 -8.60 -24.48 5.81
N TYR A 346 -7.29 -24.39 6.01
CA TYR A 346 -6.34 -24.25 4.92
C TYR A 346 -6.32 -25.51 4.05
N SER A 347 -6.46 -25.32 2.74
CA SER A 347 -6.46 -26.42 1.76
C SER A 347 -5.06 -26.64 1.20
N VAL A 348 -4.41 -27.72 1.61
CA VAL A 348 -3.12 -28.14 1.02
C VAL A 348 -3.37 -28.92 -0.26
N LYS A 349 -2.99 -28.33 -1.41
CA LYS A 349 -3.20 -28.94 -2.74
C LYS A 349 -2.23 -30.09 -3.08
N ARG A 350 -1.22 -30.33 -2.23
CA ARG A 350 -0.13 -31.28 -2.47
C ARG A 350 -0.57 -32.75 -2.37
N PHE A 351 -1.58 -33.07 -1.55
CA PHE A 351 -2.07 -34.42 -1.33
C PHE A 351 -3.59 -34.47 -1.48
N SER A 352 -4.12 -35.60 -1.95
CA SER A 352 -5.57 -35.78 -2.04
C SER A 352 -6.17 -36.02 -0.65
N LEU A 353 -7.45 -35.64 -0.48
CA LEU A 353 -8.16 -35.91 0.78
C LEU A 353 -8.21 -37.41 1.11
N GLN A 354 -8.37 -38.26 0.08
CA GLN A 354 -8.41 -39.71 0.23
C GLN A 354 -7.05 -40.26 0.72
N GLU A 355 -5.94 -39.77 0.18
CA GLU A 355 -4.59 -40.15 0.62
C GLU A 355 -4.37 -39.80 2.09
N LEU A 356 -4.72 -38.58 2.51
CA LEU A 356 -4.58 -38.14 3.91
C LEU A 356 -5.50 -38.94 4.85
N GLN A 357 -6.71 -39.30 4.41
CA GLN A 357 -7.64 -40.13 5.19
C GLN A 357 -7.08 -41.53 5.41
N GLU A 358 -6.53 -42.15 4.37
CA GLU A 358 -5.91 -43.47 4.50
C GLU A 358 -4.67 -43.42 5.39
N ARG A 359 -3.85 -42.37 5.23
CA ARG A 359 -2.69 -42.15 6.10
C ARG A 359 -3.10 -42.01 7.57
N LYS A 360 -4.19 -41.28 7.86
CA LYS A 360 -4.72 -41.16 9.23
C LYS A 360 -5.10 -42.52 9.83
N LYS A 361 -5.67 -43.43 9.04
CA LYS A 361 -6.00 -44.80 9.51
C LYS A 361 -4.74 -45.59 9.84
N VAL A 362 -3.68 -45.47 9.02
CA VAL A 362 -2.39 -46.12 9.26
C VAL A 362 -1.77 -45.64 10.57
N ILE A 363 -1.77 -44.31 10.82
CA ILE A 363 -1.25 -43.73 12.07
C ILE A 363 -2.04 -44.25 13.28
N ARG A 364 -3.37 -44.32 13.18
CA ARG A 364 -4.22 -44.84 14.25
C ARG A 364 -3.91 -46.31 14.57
N LYS A 365 -3.82 -47.18 13.55
CA LYS A 365 -3.45 -48.59 13.73
C LYS A 365 -2.08 -48.79 14.38
N ARG A 366 -1.09 -47.96 14.02
CA ARG A 366 0.25 -47.99 14.64
C ARG A 366 0.21 -47.64 16.13
N LYS A 367 -0.61 -46.68 16.53
CA LYS A 367 -0.80 -46.32 17.94
C LYS A 367 -1.51 -47.43 18.72
N ASP A 368 -2.58 -47.98 18.17
CA ASP A 368 -3.35 -49.06 18.80
C ASP A 368 -2.46 -50.31 19.01
N GLY A 369 -1.68 -50.71 18.00
CA GLY A 369 -0.73 -51.84 18.13
C GLY A 369 0.54 -51.54 18.93
N ALA A 370 0.86 -50.28 19.24
CA ALA A 370 1.90 -49.92 20.19
C ALA A 370 1.38 -50.02 21.63
N LEU A 371 0.14 -49.55 21.88
CA LEU A 371 -0.55 -49.68 23.16
C LEU A 371 -0.77 -51.14 23.55
N GLU A 372 -1.18 -52.00 22.61
CA GLU A 372 -1.33 -53.45 22.88
C GLU A 372 -0.01 -54.12 23.27
N ARG A 373 1.11 -53.76 22.64
CA ARG A 373 2.44 -54.29 22.97
C ARG A 373 2.94 -53.78 24.34
N ASP A 374 2.69 -52.52 24.67
CA ASP A 374 3.03 -51.95 25.97
C ASP A 374 2.21 -52.55 27.12
N CYS A 375 0.93 -52.90 26.88
CA CYS A 375 0.11 -53.63 27.86
C CYS A 375 0.64 -55.05 28.09
N LEU A 376 0.95 -55.78 27.02
CA LEU A 376 1.49 -57.14 27.11
C LEU A 376 2.88 -57.21 27.78
N LEU A 377 3.66 -56.11 27.74
CA LEU A 377 4.96 -56.00 28.42
C LEU A 377 4.87 -55.54 29.88
N ARG A 378 3.73 -55.00 30.34
CA ARG A 378 3.49 -54.67 31.76
C ARG A 378 2.86 -55.80 32.55
N ASP A 379 2.19 -56.74 31.85
CA ASP A 379 1.54 -57.90 32.44
C ASP A 379 2.43 -59.18 32.44
N ALA A 380 3.67 -59.07 31.96
CA ALA A 380 4.71 -60.12 31.98
C ALA A 380 5.83 -59.75 32.95
#